data_AF-A0A9J6G1P0-F1
#
_entry.id   AF-A0A9J6G1P0-F1
#
_cell.length_a   1.000
_cell.length_b   1.000
_cell.length_c   1.000
_cell.angle_alpha   90.00
_cell.angle_beta   90.00
_cell.angle_gamma   90.00
#
_symmetry.space_group_name_H-M   'P 1'
#
loop_
_entity.id
_entity.type
_entity.pdbx_description
1 polymer ?
#
loop_
_entity_poly.entity_id
_entity_poly.type
_entity_poly.pdbx_seq_one_letter_code
_entity_poly.pdbx_strand_id
1 'polypeptide(L)'
;MHEPGPIRSTRLSKLALALVAHILHYYHETRQQYPHPSRHFTRQQTTTLRLIQTNTYPHPKLFSHIYPETNTDQCPRCKIDKATLAHVIWACPKAPPTFIKSHHDWEAALHSSDPEIQLRLVRLALDAPAPLARPHEGAGGSGRAGPVGLVRSQTVAELRELGNIGTG
;
A
#
# COMPACT_ATOMS: atom_id res chain seq x y z
N MET A 1 16.64 56.96 -31.11
CA MET A 1 15.47 56.07 -31.24
C MET A 1 15.66 54.95 -30.24
N HIS A 2 14.99 55.01 -29.09
CA HIS A 2 15.13 54.01 -28.02
C HIS A 2 13.89 53.13 -28.03
N GLU A 3 14.05 51.86 -28.40
CA GLU A 3 13.00 50.84 -28.34
C GLU A 3 12.65 50.53 -26.88
N PRO A 4 11.36 50.52 -26.48
CA PRO A 4 10.96 50.11 -25.14
C PRO A 4 11.09 48.58 -24.99
N GLY A 5 11.99 48.15 -24.09
CA GLY A 5 12.20 46.73 -23.78
C GLY A 5 10.93 46.02 -23.25
N PRO A 6 10.85 44.68 -23.38
CA PRO A 6 9.60 43.93 -23.19
C PRO A 6 9.03 44.06 -21.77
N ILE A 7 7.77 44.49 -21.72
CA ILE A 7 7.00 44.74 -20.51
C ILE A 7 6.65 43.40 -19.83
N ARG A 8 7.29 43.16 -18.68
CA ARG A 8 6.91 42.32 -17.52
C ARG A 8 5.63 41.44 -17.67
N SER A 9 5.73 40.37 -18.44
CA SER A 9 4.71 39.29 -18.59
C SER A 9 4.82 38.19 -17.50
N THR A 10 5.17 38.55 -16.27
CA THR A 10 5.44 37.56 -15.20
C THR A 10 4.31 37.43 -14.20
N ARG A 11 3.42 38.42 -14.08
CA ARG A 11 2.32 38.40 -13.11
C ARG A 11 1.11 37.62 -13.63
N LEU A 12 0.71 37.83 -14.89
CA LEU A 12 -0.40 37.11 -15.51
C LEU A 12 -0.10 35.61 -15.64
N SER A 13 1.14 35.25 -16.01
CA SER A 13 1.60 33.86 -16.08
C SER A 13 1.64 33.18 -14.70
N LYS A 14 2.10 33.89 -13.65
CA LYS A 14 2.04 33.39 -12.26
C LYS A 14 0.61 33.19 -11.76
N LEU A 15 -0.30 34.12 -12.06
CA LEU A 15 -1.72 34.00 -11.69
C LEU A 15 -2.40 32.83 -12.41
N ALA A 16 -2.10 32.65 -13.70
CA ALA A 16 -2.59 31.51 -14.47
C ALA A 16 -2.09 30.18 -13.88
N LEU A 17 -0.79 30.08 -13.53
CA LEU A 17 -0.23 28.88 -12.91
C LEU A 17 -0.84 28.60 -11.53
N ALA A 18 -1.04 29.64 -10.72
CA ALA A 18 -1.68 29.52 -9.40
C ALA A 18 -3.13 29.04 -9.51
N LEU A 19 -3.89 29.57 -10.47
CA LEU A 19 -5.25 29.12 -10.75
C LEU A 19 -5.27 27.65 -11.19
N VAL A 20 -4.38 27.27 -12.11
CA VAL A 20 -4.25 25.87 -12.56
C VAL A 20 -3.91 24.97 -11.38
N ALA A 21 -2.95 25.35 -10.53
CA ALA A 21 -2.59 24.59 -9.33
C ALA A 21 -3.78 24.43 -8.37
N HIS A 22 -4.57 25.49 -8.16
CA HIS A 22 -5.75 25.46 -7.30
C HIS A 22 -6.86 24.53 -7.86
N ILE A 23 -7.13 24.60 -9.16
CA ILE A 23 -8.09 23.72 -9.84
C ILE A 23 -7.64 22.25 -9.72
N LEU A 24 -6.35 21.98 -9.96
CA LEU A 24 -5.80 20.63 -9.81
C LEU A 24 -5.90 20.13 -8.37
N HIS A 25 -5.63 20.99 -7.39
CA HIS A 25 -5.76 20.64 -5.98
C HIS A 25 -7.21 20.30 -5.62
N TYR A 26 -8.18 21.13 -6.03
CA TYR A 26 -9.60 20.84 -5.87
C TYR A 26 -10.00 19.49 -6.48
N TYR A 27 -9.58 19.21 -7.72
CA TYR A 27 -9.86 17.92 -8.37
C TYR A 27 -9.10 16.75 -7.74
N HIS A 28 -7.95 17.00 -7.13
CA HIS A 28 -7.22 15.99 -6.38
C HIS A 28 -7.98 15.62 -5.11
N GLU A 29 -8.35 16.60 -4.28
CA GLU A 29 -9.08 16.39 -3.03
C GLU A 29 -10.45 15.74 -3.24
N THR A 30 -11.20 16.19 -4.25
CA THR A 30 -12.52 15.62 -4.55
C THR A 30 -12.48 14.16 -5.01
N ARG A 31 -11.39 13.73 -5.66
CA ARG A 31 -11.20 12.32 -6.07
C ARG A 31 -10.47 11.49 -5.01
N GLN A 32 -9.98 12.13 -3.95
CA GLN A 32 -9.24 11.46 -2.92
C GLN A 32 -10.21 10.75 -1.97
N GLN A 33 -10.47 9.47 -2.24
CA GLN A 33 -11.30 8.64 -1.38
C GLN A 33 -10.59 8.24 -0.07
N TYR A 34 -9.29 7.97 -0.14
CA TYR A 34 -8.51 7.52 1.01
C TYR A 34 -7.47 8.57 1.44
N PRO A 35 -7.21 8.72 2.75
CA PRO A 35 -6.26 9.69 3.26
C PRO A 35 -4.84 9.42 2.73
N HIS A 36 -4.01 10.45 2.77
CA HIS A 36 -2.61 10.29 2.45
C HIS A 36 -1.91 9.45 3.54
N PRO A 37 -0.95 8.60 3.15
CA PRO A 37 -0.04 7.98 4.11
C PRO A 37 0.68 9.07 4.92
N SER A 38 0.90 8.80 6.20
CA SER A 38 1.70 9.68 7.06
C SER A 38 3.06 9.99 6.45
N ARG A 39 3.55 11.22 6.65
CA ARG A 39 4.84 11.69 6.11
C ARG A 39 6.04 10.91 6.60
N HIS A 40 5.92 10.24 7.74
CA HIS A 40 7.00 9.48 8.38
C HIS A 40 7.05 8.02 7.91
N PHE A 41 6.16 7.61 6.99
CA PHE A 41 6.14 6.23 6.50
C PHE A 41 7.29 5.97 5.53
N THR A 42 7.87 4.78 5.63
CA THR A 42 8.79 4.30 4.61
C THR A 42 8.03 4.06 3.30
N ARG A 43 8.74 4.07 2.17
CA ARG A 43 8.14 3.77 0.86
C ARG A 43 7.35 2.47 0.87
N GLN A 44 7.87 1.43 1.52
CA GLN A 44 7.19 0.14 1.64
C GLN A 44 5.88 0.25 2.42
N GLN A 45 5.87 0.95 3.56
CA GLN A 45 4.67 1.14 4.37
C GLN A 45 3.61 1.93 3.60
N THR A 46 4.01 2.99 2.89
CA THR A 46 3.14 3.75 1.99
C THR A 46 2.53 2.87 0.90
N THR A 47 3.34 2.04 0.24
CA THR A 47 2.86 1.11 -0.80
C THR A 47 1.90 0.08 -0.21
N THR A 48 2.25 -0.56 0.90
CA THR A 48 1.39 -1.53 1.58
C THR A 48 0.06 -0.90 1.97
N LEU A 49 0.05 0.30 2.57
CA LEU A 49 -1.18 1.00 2.92
C LEU A 49 -2.06 1.25 1.69
N ARG A 50 -1.47 1.72 0.59
CA ARG A 50 -2.22 1.95 -0.66
C ARG A 50 -2.83 0.66 -1.20
N LEU A 51 -2.06 -0.43 -1.24
CA LEU A 51 -2.55 -1.72 -1.70
C LEU A 51 -3.71 -2.26 -0.84
N ILE A 52 -3.66 -2.02 0.47
CA ILE A 52 -4.76 -2.39 1.37
C ILE A 52 -6.00 -1.54 1.07
N GLN A 53 -5.83 -0.22 0.97
CA GLN A 53 -6.90 0.73 0.68
C GLN A 53 -7.60 0.41 -0.64
N THR A 54 -6.86 0.04 -1.68
CA THR A 54 -7.42 -0.29 -3.00
C THR A 54 -7.81 -1.75 -3.16
N ASN A 55 -7.76 -2.56 -2.09
CA ASN A 55 -8.06 -4.00 -2.12
C ASN A 55 -7.24 -4.79 -3.16
N THR A 56 -5.99 -4.37 -3.40
CA THR A 56 -5.05 -5.00 -4.34
C THR A 56 -3.84 -5.62 -3.65
N TYR A 57 -3.81 -5.62 -2.31
CA TYR A 57 -2.76 -6.28 -1.56
C TYR A 57 -2.77 -7.80 -1.81
N PRO A 58 -1.60 -8.46 -1.98
CA PRO A 58 -1.53 -9.88 -2.26
C PRO A 58 -2.27 -10.74 -1.23
N HIS A 59 -3.28 -11.49 -1.66
CA HIS A 59 -4.00 -12.45 -0.83
C HIS A 59 -4.44 -13.69 -1.64
N PRO A 60 -4.67 -14.87 -1.03
CA PRO A 60 -4.93 -16.12 -1.73
C PRO A 60 -6.08 -16.05 -2.74
N LYS A 61 -7.22 -15.42 -2.39
CA LYS A 61 -8.33 -15.26 -3.36
C LYS A 61 -7.90 -14.47 -4.62
N LEU A 62 -7.09 -13.43 -4.50
CA LEU A 62 -6.58 -12.69 -5.67
C LEU A 62 -5.67 -13.59 -6.51
N PHE A 63 -4.81 -14.36 -5.85
CA PHE A 63 -3.86 -15.25 -6.53
C PHE A 63 -4.51 -16.46 -7.16
N SER A 64 -5.55 -17.05 -6.56
CA SER A 64 -6.31 -18.14 -7.17
C SER A 64 -7.05 -17.68 -8.43
N HIS A 65 -7.41 -16.40 -8.54
CA HIS A 65 -7.97 -15.84 -9.76
C HIS A 65 -6.91 -15.66 -10.87
N ILE A 66 -5.66 -15.38 -10.52
CA ILE A 66 -4.57 -15.13 -11.49
C ILE A 66 -3.86 -16.44 -11.87
N TYR A 67 -3.63 -17.32 -10.90
CA TYR A 67 -2.87 -18.58 -11.00
C TYR A 67 -3.65 -19.74 -10.37
N PRO A 68 -4.79 -20.15 -10.95
CA PRO A 68 -5.67 -21.16 -10.36
C PRO A 68 -5.00 -22.54 -10.17
N GLU A 69 -4.02 -22.87 -11.02
CA GLU A 69 -3.32 -24.16 -10.97
C GLU A 69 -2.43 -24.35 -9.74
N THR A 70 -1.94 -23.25 -9.15
CA THR A 70 -0.97 -23.29 -8.05
C THR A 70 -1.48 -22.67 -6.75
N ASN A 71 -2.60 -21.95 -6.81
CA ASN A 71 -3.15 -21.20 -5.68
C ASN A 71 -4.58 -21.61 -5.38
N THR A 72 -4.85 -21.88 -4.10
CA THR A 72 -6.20 -22.10 -3.59
C THR A 72 -6.77 -20.78 -3.07
N ASP A 73 -8.09 -20.63 -3.18
CA ASP A 73 -8.80 -19.45 -2.65
C ASP A 73 -9.04 -19.53 -1.13
N GLN A 74 -8.65 -20.65 -0.50
CA GLN A 74 -8.87 -20.93 0.91
C GLN A 74 -7.87 -20.21 1.82
N CYS A 75 -8.35 -19.80 2.99
CA CYS A 75 -7.49 -19.17 3.99
C CYS A 75 -6.45 -20.14 4.56
N PRO A 76 -5.14 -19.79 4.58
CA PRO A 76 -4.09 -20.64 5.15
C PRO A 76 -4.27 -20.93 6.65
N ARG A 77 -4.95 -20.04 7.39
CA ARG A 77 -5.20 -20.20 8.83
C ARG A 77 -6.41 -21.10 9.10
N CYS A 78 -7.60 -20.70 8.66
CA CYS A 78 -8.82 -21.44 8.97
C CYS A 78 -9.08 -22.62 8.04
N LYS A 79 -8.62 -22.56 6.78
CA LYS A 79 -8.87 -23.53 5.69
C LYS A 79 -10.34 -23.78 5.37
N ILE A 80 -11.22 -22.86 5.78
CA ILE A 80 -12.68 -22.99 5.62
C ILE A 80 -13.17 -21.91 4.66
N ASP A 81 -12.93 -20.65 4.99
CA ASP A 81 -13.45 -19.53 4.22
C ASP A 81 -12.51 -19.10 3.09
N LYS A 82 -13.09 -18.36 2.15
CA LYS A 82 -12.35 -17.66 1.09
C LYS A 82 -11.44 -16.62 1.73
N ALA A 83 -10.16 -16.67 1.38
CA ALA A 83 -9.13 -15.74 1.83
C ALA A 83 -9.21 -14.41 1.07
N THR A 84 -10.30 -13.67 1.30
CA THR A 84 -10.39 -12.25 0.94
C THR A 84 -9.38 -11.44 1.75
N LEU A 85 -9.04 -10.24 1.28
CA LEU A 85 -8.13 -9.35 1.99
C LEU A 85 -8.55 -9.11 3.44
N ALA A 86 -9.81 -8.72 3.66
CA ALA A 86 -10.35 -8.49 5.00
C ALA A 86 -10.30 -9.74 5.88
N HIS A 87 -10.59 -10.93 5.32
CA HIS A 87 -10.51 -12.18 6.05
C HIS A 87 -9.08 -12.48 6.51
N VAL A 88 -8.10 -12.34 5.62
CA VAL A 88 -6.70 -12.67 5.93
C VAL A 88 -6.07 -11.65 6.89
N ILE A 89 -6.53 -10.39 6.87
CA ILE A 89 -6.02 -9.35 7.76
C ILE A 89 -6.66 -9.40 9.15
N TRP A 90 -7.99 -9.45 9.26
CA TRP A 90 -8.66 -9.31 10.57
C TRP A 90 -9.87 -10.24 10.79
N ALA A 91 -10.63 -10.60 9.75
CA ALA A 91 -11.91 -11.29 9.95
C ALA A 91 -11.78 -12.83 10.11
N CYS A 92 -10.57 -13.38 10.04
CA CYS A 92 -10.37 -14.82 10.21
C CYS A 92 -10.57 -15.21 11.69
N PRO A 93 -11.40 -16.23 12.00
CA PRO A 93 -11.67 -16.66 13.37
C PRO A 93 -10.45 -17.28 14.07
N LYS A 94 -9.43 -17.71 13.31
CA LYS A 94 -8.16 -18.23 13.83
C LYS A 94 -7.04 -17.18 13.80
N ALA A 95 -7.33 -15.92 13.49
CA ALA A 95 -6.35 -14.85 13.57
C ALA A 95 -6.14 -14.41 15.03
N PRO A 96 -4.96 -13.86 15.38
CA PRO A 96 -4.78 -13.20 16.66
C PRO A 96 -5.75 -12.01 16.79
N PRO A 97 -6.13 -11.64 18.02
CA PRO A 97 -7.02 -10.51 18.26
C PRO A 97 -6.40 -9.22 17.70
N THR A 98 -7.23 -8.42 17.03
CA THR A 98 -6.83 -7.13 16.45
C THR A 98 -7.70 -6.00 17.00
N PHE A 99 -7.42 -4.75 16.62
CA PHE A 99 -8.27 -3.62 16.96
C PHE A 99 -9.53 -3.51 16.10
N ILE A 100 -9.59 -4.27 15.00
CA ILE A 100 -10.70 -4.26 14.06
C ILE A 100 -11.61 -5.42 14.44
N LYS A 101 -12.82 -5.10 14.88
CA LYS A 101 -13.79 -6.08 15.39
C LYS A 101 -14.99 -6.26 14.45
N SER A 102 -15.23 -5.27 13.60
CA SER A 102 -16.37 -5.23 12.69
C SER A 102 -15.97 -4.70 11.31
N HIS A 103 -16.85 -4.88 10.33
CA HIS A 103 -16.68 -4.29 9.00
C HIS A 103 -16.65 -2.75 9.04
N HIS A 104 -17.42 -2.16 9.96
CA HIS A 104 -17.40 -0.71 10.18
C HIS A 104 -16.03 -0.23 10.67
N ASP A 105 -15.42 -0.95 11.63
CA ASP A 105 -14.07 -0.62 12.11
C ASP A 105 -13.02 -0.77 11.00
N TRP A 106 -13.21 -1.76 10.11
CA TRP A 106 -12.35 -1.97 8.95
C TRP A 106 -12.41 -0.77 8.00
N GLU A 107 -13.61 -0.35 7.62
CA GLU A 107 -13.81 0.82 6.77
C GLU A 107 -13.28 2.10 7.43
N ALA A 108 -13.55 2.29 8.72
CA ALA A 108 -13.04 3.43 9.49
C ALA A 108 -11.51 3.46 9.52
N ALA A 109 -10.87 2.30 9.70
CA ALA A 109 -9.41 2.19 9.68
C ALA A 109 -8.82 2.54 8.30
N LEU A 110 -9.45 2.12 7.20
CA LEU A 110 -9.01 2.44 5.84
C LEU A 110 -9.06 3.95 5.53
N HIS A 111 -10.04 4.65 6.09
CA HIS A 111 -10.26 6.09 5.91
C HIS A 111 -9.61 6.96 7.00
N SER A 112 -8.92 6.34 7.98
CA SER A 112 -8.29 7.08 9.06
C SER A 112 -7.05 7.83 8.60
N SER A 113 -7.00 9.12 8.92
CA SER A 113 -5.81 9.96 8.75
C SER A 113 -4.84 9.86 9.93
N ASP A 114 -5.20 9.11 10.98
CA ASP A 114 -4.35 8.91 12.16
C ASP A 114 -3.14 8.03 11.79
N PRO A 115 -1.90 8.54 11.95
CA PRO A 115 -0.68 7.79 11.63
C PRO A 115 -0.56 6.48 12.41
N GLU A 116 -1.07 6.41 13.64
CA GLU A 116 -1.00 5.20 14.46
C GLU A 116 -1.92 4.11 13.88
N ILE A 117 -3.17 4.46 13.56
CA ILE A 117 -4.12 3.54 12.95
C ILE A 117 -3.60 3.02 11.60
N GLN A 118 -3.08 3.91 10.76
CA GLN A 118 -2.46 3.53 9.48
C GLN A 118 -1.31 2.55 9.66
N LEU A 119 -0.44 2.76 10.65
CA LEU A 119 0.71 1.91 10.91
C LEU A 119 0.29 0.54 11.44
N ARG A 120 -0.70 0.50 12.35
CA ARG A 120 -1.28 -0.75 12.85
C ARG A 120 -1.91 -1.56 11.73
N LEU A 121 -2.58 -0.91 10.79
CA LEU A 121 -3.17 -1.56 9.62
C LEU A 121 -2.11 -2.17 8.71
N VAL A 122 -1.02 -1.44 8.44
CA VAL A 122 0.12 -1.93 7.67
C VAL A 122 0.76 -3.14 8.35
N ARG A 123 0.97 -3.09 9.67
CA ARG A 123 1.52 -4.22 10.44
C ARG A 123 0.64 -5.46 10.33
N LEU A 124 -0.67 -5.32 10.51
CA LEU A 124 -1.61 -6.44 10.36
C LEU A 124 -1.53 -7.10 8.98
N ALA A 125 -1.36 -6.32 7.92
CA ALA A 125 -1.23 -6.87 6.57
C ALA A 125 0.12 -7.57 6.32
N LEU A 126 1.20 -7.07 6.92
CA LEU A 126 2.53 -7.68 6.84
C LEU A 126 2.58 -9.00 7.64
N ASP A 127 1.88 -9.07 8.78
CA ASP A 127 1.75 -10.28 9.60
C ASP A 127 0.70 -11.27 9.06
N ALA A 128 0.02 -10.90 7.98
CA ALA A 128 -0.99 -11.74 7.36
C ALA A 128 -0.33 -12.85 6.52
N PRO A 129 -0.89 -14.07 6.48
CA PRO A 129 -0.36 -15.17 5.70
C PRO A 129 -0.23 -14.77 4.24
N ALA A 130 1.00 -14.88 3.72
CA ALA A 130 1.26 -14.71 2.30
C ALA A 130 0.55 -15.81 1.49
N PRO A 131 0.11 -15.52 0.25
CA PRO A 131 -0.34 -16.54 -0.68
C PRO A 131 0.80 -17.51 -1.04
N LEU A 132 0.44 -18.74 -1.40
CA LEU A 132 1.38 -19.80 -1.77
C LEU A 132 2.00 -19.49 -3.14
N ALA A 133 3.30 -19.16 -3.15
CA ALA A 133 4.23 -19.08 -4.28
C ALA A 133 3.75 -18.44 -5.61
N ARG A 134 4.52 -17.45 -6.10
CA ARG A 134 4.47 -17.07 -7.52
C ARG A 134 5.14 -18.16 -8.36
N PRO A 135 4.57 -18.58 -9.51
CA PRO A 135 5.10 -19.70 -10.29
C PRO A 135 6.52 -19.55 -10.87
N HIS A 136 7.22 -18.42 -10.72
CA HIS A 136 8.47 -18.11 -11.45
C HIS A 136 9.73 -17.94 -10.59
N GLU A 137 9.70 -18.20 -9.28
CA GLU A 137 10.88 -18.00 -8.41
C GLU A 137 11.78 -19.25 -8.30
N GLY A 138 11.61 -20.25 -9.17
CA GLY A 138 12.36 -21.51 -9.13
C GLY A 138 12.65 -22.15 -10.48
N ALA A 139 13.40 -21.49 -11.37
CA ALA A 139 14.21 -22.15 -12.42
C ALA A 139 15.21 -21.14 -13.01
N GLY A 140 16.50 -21.48 -13.02
CA GLY A 140 17.59 -20.60 -13.42
C GLY A 140 17.48 -20.02 -14.84
N GLY A 141 17.90 -18.76 -15.00
CA GLY A 141 18.04 -18.10 -16.29
C GLY A 141 18.73 -16.74 -16.15
N SER A 142 20.02 -16.70 -16.46
CA SER A 142 20.79 -15.47 -16.70
C SER A 142 20.16 -14.69 -17.86
N GLY A 143 19.41 -13.62 -17.55
CA GLY A 143 18.79 -12.76 -18.55
C GLY A 143 18.52 -11.37 -17.98
N ARG A 144 19.06 -10.34 -18.64
CA ARG A 144 19.09 -8.92 -18.23
C ARG A 144 17.78 -8.41 -17.62
N ALA A 145 17.89 -7.84 -16.42
CA ALA A 145 16.83 -7.16 -15.71
C ALA A 145 16.48 -5.79 -16.36
N GLY A 146 15.24 -5.65 -16.80
CA GLY A 146 14.55 -4.35 -16.91
C GLY A 146 13.71 -4.11 -15.65
N PRO A 147 13.52 -2.85 -15.20
CA PRO A 147 13.01 -2.59 -13.86
C PRO A 147 11.48 -2.59 -13.82
N VAL A 148 10.88 -3.67 -13.34
CA VAL A 148 9.58 -3.57 -12.64
C VAL A 148 9.85 -3.85 -11.18
N GLY A 149 10.22 -2.78 -10.46
CA GLY A 149 10.51 -2.81 -9.04
C GLY A 149 9.23 -2.99 -8.23
N LEU A 150 8.77 -4.24 -8.07
CA LEU A 150 7.90 -4.62 -6.97
C LEU A 150 8.80 -5.16 -5.85
N VAL A 151 8.82 -4.40 -4.76
CA VAL A 151 9.71 -4.53 -3.61
C VAL A 151 9.74 -5.98 -3.09
N ARG A 152 10.97 -6.52 -2.96
CA ARG A 152 11.26 -7.82 -2.35
C ARG A 152 10.57 -7.92 -0.99
N SER A 153 9.72 -8.93 -0.81
CA SER A 153 9.20 -9.33 0.49
C SER A 153 10.35 -9.85 1.33
N GLN A 154 10.95 -8.99 2.17
CA GLN A 154 11.85 -9.48 3.21
C GLN A 154 11.03 -10.28 4.21
N THR A 155 11.44 -11.53 4.43
CA THR A 155 10.80 -12.45 5.36
C THR A 155 10.92 -11.94 6.79
N VAL A 156 9.92 -12.20 7.63
CA VAL A 156 9.82 -11.79 9.05
C VAL A 156 11.08 -12.16 9.88
N ALA A 157 11.86 -13.15 9.45
CA ALA A 157 13.12 -13.53 10.10
C ALA A 157 14.22 -12.45 10.01
N GLU A 158 14.21 -11.60 8.98
CA GLU A 158 15.27 -10.60 8.73
C GLU A 158 15.05 -9.30 9.53
N LEU A 159 13.84 -9.08 10.06
CA LEU A 159 13.48 -7.88 10.84
C LEU A 159 13.81 -7.99 12.34
N ARG A 160 14.24 -9.16 12.82
CA ARG A 160 14.61 -9.36 14.23
C ARG A 160 16.02 -8.88 14.58
N GLU A 161 16.87 -8.64 13.58
CA GLU A 161 18.29 -8.28 13.75
C GLU A 161 18.53 -6.76 13.77
N LEU A 162 17.54 -5.92 13.39
CA LEU A 162 17.71 -4.45 13.35
C LEU A 162 17.26 -3.73 14.63
N GLY A 163 16.88 -4.49 15.67
CA GLY A 163 16.37 -3.96 16.94
C GLY A 163 17.42 -3.70 18.02
N ASN A 164 18.72 -3.87 17.75
CA ASN A 164 19.75 -3.78 18.79
C ASN A 164 20.90 -2.86 18.39
N ILE A 165 20.67 -1.55 18.46
CA ILE A 165 21.76 -0.56 18.54
C ILE A 165 21.54 0.29 19.79
N GLY A 166 22.21 -0.16 20.85
CA GLY A 166 22.93 0.63 21.85
C GLY A 166 22.30 1.88 22.43
N THR A 167 21.80 1.75 23.65
CA THR A 167 22.03 2.76 24.71
C THR A 167 23.52 2.96 24.93
N GLY A 168 23.99 4.20 24.81
CA GLY A 168 25.31 4.69 25.22
C GLY A 168 25.26 6.19 25.34
#